data_AF-A0A150QRL4-F1
#
_entry.id   AF-A0A150QRL4-F1
#
_cell.length_a   1.000
_cell.length_b   1.000
_cell.length_c   1.000
_cell.angle_alpha   90.00
_cell.angle_beta   90.00
_cell.angle_gamma   90.00
#
_symmetry.space_group_name_H-M   'P 1'
#
loop_
_entity.id
_entity.type
_entity.pdbx_description
1 polymer ?
#
loop_
_entity_poly.entity_id
_entity_poly.type
_entity_poly.pdbx_seq_one_letter_code
_entity_poly.pdbx_strand_id
1 'polypeptide(L)'
;MMAAMNTSSLSLALVALACLAGCRNEAPAQSAPPTSTTPTAVTSASPTDTGDGSGAASSPRCETDADCVVSCARPADCCDQLCPPCDQAFHRDELAALQQWRAQSCAAASCPVAKCMAPKEESVARCASGQCLVQRVPRAADQ
;
A
#
# COMPACT_ATOMS: atom_id res chain seq x y z
N MET A 1 26.41 22.86 46.30
CA MET A 1 25.77 24.06 45.72
C MET A 1 24.28 23.79 45.62
N MET A 2 23.48 24.78 45.99
CA MET A 2 22.05 24.66 46.32
C MET A 2 21.16 24.40 45.10
N ALA A 3 19.98 23.85 45.38
CA ALA A 3 18.88 23.56 44.45
C ALA A 3 18.30 24.82 43.78
N ALA A 4 17.75 24.64 42.58
CA ALA A 4 16.67 25.48 42.06
C ALA A 4 15.73 24.65 41.18
N MET A 5 14.46 24.62 41.61
CA MET A 5 13.29 24.06 40.95
C MET A 5 12.82 24.99 39.82
N ASN A 6 12.25 24.44 38.74
CA ASN A 6 11.30 25.14 37.87
C ASN A 6 10.47 24.11 37.09
N THR A 7 9.37 23.55 37.61
CA THR A 7 7.94 23.98 37.51
C THR A 7 7.41 24.37 36.13
N SER A 8 6.36 23.64 35.72
CA SER A 8 5.25 24.00 34.80
C SER A 8 5.59 24.06 33.29
N SER A 9 4.80 23.47 32.39
CA SER A 9 3.33 23.53 32.34
C SER A 9 2.70 22.32 31.63
N LEU A 10 1.64 21.79 32.24
CA LEU A 10 0.60 20.99 31.58
C LEU A 10 -0.08 21.82 30.48
N SER A 11 -0.42 21.19 29.37
CA SER A 11 -1.52 21.63 28.52
C SER A 11 -2.26 20.41 27.98
N LEU A 12 -3.30 20.00 28.72
CA LEU A 12 -4.42 19.23 28.21
C LEU A 12 -5.22 20.15 27.27
N ALA A 13 -5.46 19.71 26.04
CA ALA A 13 -6.57 20.21 25.23
C ALA A 13 -7.34 19.01 24.68
N LEU A 14 -8.35 18.60 25.46
CA LEU A 14 -9.50 17.85 24.99
C LEU A 14 -10.30 18.75 24.04
N VAL A 15 -10.43 18.35 22.77
CA VAL A 15 -11.54 18.82 21.93
C VAL A 15 -12.29 17.59 21.45
N ALA A 16 -13.32 17.26 22.21
CA ALA A 16 -14.42 16.42 21.77
C ALA A 16 -15.28 17.24 20.81
N LEU A 17 -15.47 16.76 19.58
CA LEU A 17 -16.60 17.15 18.74
C LEU A 17 -17.53 15.96 18.61
N ALA A 18 -18.64 16.03 19.34
CA ALA A 18 -19.76 15.12 19.24
C ALA A 18 -20.82 15.70 18.28
N CYS A 19 -21.29 14.83 17.39
CA CYS A 19 -22.64 14.67 16.85
C CYS A 19 -23.37 15.85 16.18
N LEU A 20 -23.90 15.57 14.98
CA LEU A 20 -25.35 15.57 14.64
C LEU A 20 -25.45 15.02 13.19
N ALA A 21 -25.97 13.80 13.01
CA ALA A 21 -27.37 13.51 12.73
C ALA A 21 -27.73 13.66 11.24
N GLY A 22 -28.03 12.54 10.60
CA GLY A 22 -28.48 12.49 9.20
C GLY A 22 -28.67 11.05 8.70
N CYS A 23 -29.47 10.28 9.42
CA CYS A 23 -29.85 8.91 9.07
C CYS A 23 -30.75 8.84 7.83
N ARG A 24 -30.46 7.84 7.00
CA ARG A 24 -31.36 7.01 6.18
C ARG A 24 -32.24 7.69 5.11
N ASN A 25 -31.99 7.29 3.86
CA ASN A 25 -33.07 6.82 3.01
C ASN A 25 -32.59 5.56 2.26
N GLU A 26 -33.31 4.46 2.44
CA GLU A 26 -33.02 3.13 1.90
C GLU A 26 -34.15 2.79 0.90
N ALA A 27 -33.77 2.39 -0.32
CA ALA A 27 -34.49 1.60 -1.34
C ALA A 27 -35.65 2.26 -2.15
N PRO A 28 -35.91 1.84 -3.43
CA PRO A 28 -35.65 0.49 -3.97
C PRO A 28 -35.01 0.35 -5.38
N ALA A 29 -34.42 -0.83 -5.55
CA ALA A 29 -34.39 -1.74 -6.71
C ALA A 29 -34.45 -1.25 -8.19
N GLN A 30 -33.49 -1.81 -8.95
CA GLN A 30 -33.62 -2.38 -10.31
C GLN A 30 -33.82 -1.45 -11.54
N SER A 31 -32.77 -1.33 -12.36
CA SER A 31 -32.65 -1.97 -13.70
C SER A 31 -31.63 -1.22 -14.59
N ALA A 32 -30.72 -1.94 -15.23
CA ALA A 32 -29.91 -1.44 -16.36
C ALA A 32 -30.63 -1.73 -17.70
N PRO A 33 -30.05 -1.39 -18.87
CA PRO A 33 -29.99 -0.09 -19.58
C PRO A 33 -30.91 -0.08 -20.83
N PRO A 34 -30.96 1.00 -21.66
CA PRO A 34 -30.20 0.93 -22.91
C PRO A 34 -29.61 2.26 -23.46
N THR A 35 -28.71 2.02 -24.40
CA THR A 35 -27.97 2.80 -25.41
C THR A 35 -28.49 4.13 -25.99
N SER A 36 -27.49 4.98 -26.26
CA SER A 36 -27.24 5.80 -27.46
C SER A 36 -28.14 7.00 -27.76
N THR A 37 -27.58 8.22 -27.60
CA THR A 37 -27.61 9.26 -28.64
C THR A 37 -26.47 10.29 -28.41
N THR A 38 -25.55 10.41 -29.35
CA THR A 38 -24.70 11.60 -29.63
C THR A 38 -25.45 12.35 -30.78
N PRO A 39 -25.36 13.69 -31.01
CA PRO A 39 -24.11 14.46 -31.00
C PRO A 39 -24.16 16.00 -30.73
N THR A 40 -22.96 16.59 -30.77
CA THR A 40 -22.60 17.95 -31.25
C THR A 40 -22.53 19.13 -30.26
N ALA A 41 -21.29 19.35 -29.80
CA ALA A 41 -20.48 20.58 -29.80
C ALA A 41 -21.11 21.96 -29.45
N VAL A 42 -20.58 22.57 -28.38
CA VAL A 42 -20.33 24.02 -28.32
C VAL A 42 -18.97 24.26 -27.66
N THR A 43 -18.33 25.32 -28.11
CA THR A 43 -16.89 25.60 -28.09
C THR A 43 -16.48 26.52 -26.91
N SER A 44 -15.20 26.42 -26.55
CA SER A 44 -14.36 27.40 -25.83
C SER A 44 -14.70 27.84 -24.40
N ALA A 45 -13.88 27.40 -23.45
CA ALA A 45 -13.12 28.30 -22.58
C ALA A 45 -11.91 27.55 -22.01
N SER A 46 -10.70 28.03 -22.32
CA SER A 46 -9.49 27.63 -21.60
C SER A 46 -9.54 28.19 -20.18
N PRO A 47 -9.19 27.38 -19.17
CA PRO A 47 -8.42 27.88 -18.06
C PRO A 47 -6.99 27.39 -18.20
N THR A 48 -6.08 28.35 -18.21
CA THR A 48 -4.67 28.13 -17.91
C THR A 48 -4.58 27.51 -16.53
N ASP A 49 -4.51 26.17 -16.46
CA ASP A 49 -4.10 25.48 -15.26
C ASP A 49 -2.58 25.32 -15.35
N THR A 50 -1.89 26.26 -14.69
CA THR A 50 -0.51 26.10 -14.28
C THR A 50 -0.49 24.94 -13.28
N GLY A 51 -0.47 23.72 -13.80
CA GLY A 51 -0.28 22.51 -13.02
C GLY A 51 1.14 22.51 -12.49
N ASP A 52 1.30 23.00 -11.27
CA ASP A 52 2.42 22.69 -10.39
C ASP A 52 2.73 21.20 -10.52
N GLY A 53 3.83 20.90 -11.22
CA GLY A 53 4.38 19.56 -11.37
C GLY A 53 4.92 19.08 -10.03
N SER A 54 4.01 18.82 -9.10
CA SER A 54 4.26 17.99 -7.93
C SER A 54 4.67 16.63 -8.47
N GLY A 55 5.99 16.40 -8.50
CA GLY A 55 6.58 15.14 -8.88
C GLY A 55 6.04 14.06 -7.96
N ALA A 56 4.91 13.45 -8.33
CA ALA A 56 4.58 12.11 -7.91
C ALA A 56 5.74 11.28 -8.43
N ALA A 57 6.67 10.95 -7.52
CA ALA A 57 7.77 10.04 -7.81
C ALA A 57 7.14 8.85 -8.52
N SER A 58 7.41 8.75 -9.83
CA SER A 58 6.82 7.70 -10.64
C SER A 58 7.31 6.41 -10.02
N SER A 59 6.38 5.55 -9.58
CA SER A 59 6.76 4.24 -9.05
C SER A 59 7.74 3.59 -10.03
N PRO A 60 8.87 3.05 -9.54
CA PRO A 60 9.85 2.41 -10.41
C PRO A 60 9.14 1.37 -11.27
N ARG A 61 9.39 1.38 -12.57
CA ARG A 61 8.82 0.39 -13.49
C ARG A 61 9.81 -0.72 -13.73
N CYS A 62 9.33 -1.96 -13.80
CA CYS A 62 10.18 -3.10 -14.14
C CYS A 62 10.33 -3.19 -15.66
N GLU A 63 11.47 -3.67 -16.12
CA GLU A 63 11.72 -3.98 -17.53
C GLU A 63 11.75 -5.49 -17.75
N THR A 64 12.20 -6.24 -16.74
CA THR A 64 12.37 -7.69 -16.78
C THR A 64 11.91 -8.33 -15.47
N ASP A 65 11.67 -9.65 -15.51
CA ASP A 65 11.37 -10.43 -14.31
C ASP A 65 12.49 -10.34 -13.25
N ALA A 66 13.73 -10.06 -13.66
CA ALA A 66 14.87 -9.95 -12.75
C ALA A 66 14.82 -8.69 -11.85
N ASP A 67 14.03 -7.69 -12.24
CA ASP A 67 13.80 -6.45 -11.47
C ASP A 67 12.78 -6.65 -10.34
N CYS A 68 12.08 -7.79 -10.37
CA CYS A 68 11.00 -8.12 -9.46
C CYS A 68 11.40 -9.25 -8.51
N VAL A 69 10.99 -9.12 -7.25
CA VAL A 69 11.22 -10.15 -6.23
C VAL A 69 9.95 -10.37 -5.43
N VAL A 70 9.61 -11.64 -5.18
CA VAL A 70 8.58 -12.01 -4.21
C VAL A 70 9.18 -11.94 -2.82
N SER A 71 8.49 -11.27 -1.91
CA SER A 71 8.86 -11.23 -0.50
C SER A 71 7.62 -11.38 0.37
N CYS A 72 7.79 -11.96 1.56
CA CYS A 72 6.76 -11.97 2.60
C CYS A 72 6.70 -10.62 3.34
N ALA A 73 7.57 -9.66 2.99
CA ALA A 73 7.56 -8.34 3.59
C ALA A 73 6.24 -7.60 3.37
N ARG A 74 5.81 -6.88 4.39
CA ARG A 74 4.63 -6.01 4.34
C ARG A 74 5.06 -4.55 4.39
N PRO A 75 4.55 -3.69 3.49
CA PRO A 75 4.82 -2.26 3.56
C PRO A 75 4.33 -1.68 4.89
N ALA A 76 5.15 -0.83 5.53
CA ALA A 76 4.86 -0.17 6.80
C ALA A 76 4.63 -1.10 8.02
N ASP A 77 4.92 -2.39 7.89
CA ASP A 77 4.87 -3.36 8.98
C ASP A 77 6.27 -3.86 9.32
N CYS A 78 6.52 -4.05 10.61
CA CYS A 78 7.80 -4.61 11.08
C CYS A 78 7.92 -6.11 10.83
N CYS A 79 6.78 -6.81 10.75
CA CYS A 79 6.74 -8.25 10.64
C CYS A 79 6.29 -8.71 9.27
N ASP A 80 6.96 -9.74 8.77
CA ASP A 80 6.60 -10.38 7.51
C ASP A 80 5.29 -11.17 7.65
N GLN A 81 4.74 -11.59 6.51
CA GLN A 81 3.79 -12.68 6.45
C GLN A 81 4.39 -13.94 7.09
N LEU A 82 3.65 -14.52 8.04
CA LEU A 82 4.14 -15.61 8.87
C LEU A 82 4.36 -16.92 8.12
N CYS A 83 3.53 -17.21 7.11
CA CYS A 83 3.58 -18.46 6.37
C CYS A 83 3.61 -18.23 4.86
N PRO A 84 4.43 -18.99 4.12
CA PRO A 84 4.37 -19.01 2.67
C PRO A 84 3.05 -19.64 2.17
N PRO A 85 2.68 -19.40 0.91
CA PRO A 85 3.43 -18.63 -0.08
C PRO A 85 3.29 -17.12 0.13
N CYS A 86 4.39 -16.40 -0.08
CA CYS A 86 4.39 -14.94 -0.01
C CYS A 86 3.55 -14.36 -1.16
N ASP A 87 2.78 -13.32 -0.92
CA ASP A 87 1.84 -12.75 -1.90
C ASP A 87 2.20 -11.34 -2.38
N GLN A 88 3.34 -10.80 -1.94
CA GLN A 88 3.82 -9.47 -2.34
C GLN A 88 4.97 -9.58 -3.34
N ALA A 89 4.82 -8.88 -4.46
CA ALA A 89 5.89 -8.63 -5.43
C ALA A 89 6.39 -7.19 -5.24
N PHE A 90 7.70 -7.03 -5.22
CA PHE A 90 8.37 -5.74 -5.07
C PHE A 90 9.34 -5.52 -6.20
N HIS A 91 9.57 -4.26 -6.56
CA HIS A 91 10.81 -3.89 -7.22
C HIS A 91 11.96 -4.11 -6.24
N ARG A 92 13.12 -4.57 -6.74
CA ARG A 92 14.27 -4.86 -5.88
C ARG A 92 14.70 -3.66 -5.03
N ASP A 93 14.69 -2.47 -5.60
CA ASP A 93 15.10 -1.24 -4.92
C ASP A 93 14.10 -0.84 -3.82
N GLU A 94 12.80 -1.03 -4.07
CA GLU A 94 11.75 -0.78 -3.06
C GLU A 94 11.86 -1.75 -1.90
N LEU A 95 12.13 -3.03 -2.18
CA LEU A 95 12.34 -4.03 -1.12
C LEU A 95 13.59 -3.70 -0.28
N ALA A 96 14.66 -3.23 -0.91
CA ALA A 96 15.87 -2.79 -0.21
C ALA A 96 15.57 -1.58 0.69
N ALA A 97 14.84 -0.59 0.18
CA ALA A 97 14.40 0.56 0.97
C ALA A 97 13.51 0.15 2.16
N LEU A 98 12.58 -0.79 1.94
CA LEU A 98 11.73 -1.33 3.02
C LEU A 98 12.55 -2.05 4.09
N GLN A 99 13.53 -2.86 3.69
CA GLN A 99 14.44 -3.52 4.63
C GLN A 99 15.26 -2.52 5.43
N GLN A 100 15.75 -1.46 4.79
CA GLN A 100 16.48 -0.39 5.46
C GLN A 100 15.60 0.38 6.46
N TRP A 101 14.36 0.71 6.07
CA TRP A 101 13.39 1.33 6.97
C TRP A 101 13.10 0.42 8.18
N ARG A 102 12.92 -0.89 7.97
CA ARG A 102 12.70 -1.84 9.07
C ARG A 102 13.89 -1.93 10.01
N ALA A 103 15.11 -1.97 9.48
CA ALA A 103 16.32 -1.99 10.30
C ALA A 103 16.42 -0.76 11.23
N GLN A 104 15.90 0.39 10.80
CA GLN A 104 15.89 1.63 11.58
C GLN A 104 14.69 1.73 12.54
N SER A 105 13.51 1.31 12.09
CA SER A 105 12.24 1.61 12.75
C SER A 105 11.70 0.45 13.60
N CYS A 106 12.17 -0.77 13.35
CA CYS A 106 11.61 -1.99 13.93
C CYS A 106 12.54 -2.69 14.92
N ALA A 107 13.59 -2.01 15.40
CA ALA A 107 14.58 -2.60 16.30
C ALA A 107 13.99 -3.21 17.59
N ALA A 108 12.86 -2.66 18.07
CA ALA A 108 12.16 -3.15 19.26
C ALA A 108 10.94 -4.03 18.95
N ALA A 109 10.66 -4.31 17.67
CA ALA A 109 9.51 -5.13 17.28
C ALA A 109 9.78 -6.61 17.58
N SER A 110 8.81 -7.27 18.20
CA SER A 110 8.83 -8.72 18.39
C SER A 110 7.83 -9.37 17.42
N CYS A 111 8.34 -10.12 16.45
CA CYS A 111 7.53 -10.74 15.43
C CYS A 111 7.15 -12.17 15.81
N PRO A 112 5.87 -12.56 15.66
CA PRO A 112 5.45 -13.92 15.97
C PRO A 112 6.05 -14.91 14.97
N VAL A 113 6.43 -16.08 15.49
CA VAL A 113 6.98 -17.18 14.70
C VAL A 113 5.91 -18.26 14.57
N ALA A 114 5.62 -18.69 13.35
CA ALA A 114 4.71 -19.79 13.07
C ALA A 114 5.45 -20.99 12.49
N LYS A 115 4.99 -22.19 12.83
CA LYS A 115 5.42 -23.42 12.18
C LYS A 115 4.47 -23.73 11.02
N CYS A 116 4.88 -23.38 9.82
CA CYS A 116 4.07 -23.51 8.63
C CYS A 116 4.32 -24.85 7.92
N MET A 117 3.28 -25.38 7.28
CA MET A 117 3.45 -26.48 6.35
C MET A 117 4.06 -25.97 5.04
N ALA A 118 4.80 -26.84 4.35
CA ALA A 118 5.34 -26.51 3.03
C ALA A 118 4.19 -26.26 2.04
N PRO A 119 4.22 -25.17 1.26
CA PRO A 119 3.17 -24.89 0.29
C PRO A 119 3.29 -25.85 -0.91
N LYS A 120 2.17 -26.14 -1.55
CA LYS A 120 2.09 -26.94 -2.80
C LYS A 120 2.49 -26.14 -4.04
N GLU A 121 2.49 -24.82 -3.92
CA GLU A 121 2.77 -23.87 -4.98
C GLU A 121 3.88 -22.92 -4.53
N GLU A 122 4.64 -22.41 -5.49
CA GLU A 122 5.64 -21.38 -5.27
C GLU A 122 5.14 -20.05 -5.86
N SER A 123 5.43 -18.96 -5.16
CA SER A 123 5.20 -17.62 -5.66
C SER A 123 6.45 -17.13 -6.38
N VAL A 124 6.31 -16.77 -7.65
CA VAL A 124 7.35 -16.14 -8.47
C VAL A 124 6.94 -14.72 -8.83
N ALA A 125 7.92 -13.83 -8.95
CA ALA A 125 7.68 -12.47 -9.40
C ALA A 125 7.79 -12.42 -10.92
N ARG A 126 6.87 -11.70 -11.57
CA ARG A 126 6.92 -11.42 -13.01
C ARG A 126 6.78 -9.93 -13.25
N CYS A 127 7.51 -9.43 -14.23
CA CYS A 127 7.27 -8.09 -14.73
C CYS A 127 6.17 -8.12 -15.78
N ALA A 128 5.09 -7.35 -15.56
CA ALA A 128 4.00 -7.21 -16.51
C ALA A 128 3.55 -5.76 -16.58
N SER A 129 3.58 -5.18 -17.79
CA SER A 129 3.18 -3.78 -18.03
C SER A 129 3.93 -2.76 -17.16
N GLY A 130 5.19 -3.05 -16.85
CA GLY A 130 6.03 -2.22 -15.99
C GLY A 130 5.78 -2.37 -14.49
N GLN A 131 4.94 -3.32 -14.07
CA GLN A 131 4.65 -3.60 -12.65
C GLN A 131 5.11 -5.00 -12.27
N CYS A 132 5.62 -5.15 -11.05
CA CYS A 132 5.91 -6.46 -10.48
C CYS A 132 4.61 -7.13 -9.98
N LEU A 133 4.31 -8.32 -10.50
CA LEU A 133 3.14 -9.12 -10.12
C LEU A 133 3.58 -10.47 -9.53
N VAL A 134 2.79 -11.00 -8.61
CA VAL A 134 2.96 -12.36 -8.11
C VAL A 134 2.23 -13.34 -9.01
N GLN A 135 2.95 -14.36 -9.46
CA GLN A 135 2.38 -15.52 -10.14
C GLN A 135 2.60 -16.77 -9.28
N ARG A 136 1.55 -17.57 -9.13
CA ARG A 136 1.65 -18.88 -8.46
C ARG A 136 1.93 -19.94 -9.50
N VAL A 137 2.95 -20.74 -9.24
CA VAL A 137 3.31 -21.88 -10.07
C VAL A 137 3.31 -23.14 -9.20
N PRO A 138 2.94 -24.32 -9.75
CA PRO A 138 3.11 -25.57 -9.03
C PRO A 138 4.56 -25.67 -8.57
N ARG A 139 4.76 -26.02 -7.30
CA ARG A 139 6.09 -26.36 -6.83
C ARG A 139 6.53 -27.58 -7.63
N ALA A 140 7.65 -27.48 -8.35
CA ALA A 140 8.22 -28.65 -8.99
C ALA A 140 8.44 -29.69 -7.88
N ALA A 141 7.71 -30.80 -7.92
CA ALA A 141 8.00 -31.93 -7.07
C ALA A 141 9.40 -32.39 -7.48
N ASP A 142 10.38 -32.24 -6.59
CA ASP A 142 11.77 -32.72 -6.69
C ASP A 142 12.17 -33.29 -8.07
N GLN A 143 12.89 -32.49 -8.87
CA GLN A 143 13.87 -33.07 -9.79
C GLN A 143 15.17 -33.30 -9.03
#